data_AF-A0A661BYE9-F1
#
_entry.id   AF-A0A661BYE9-F1
#
_cell.length_a   1.000
_cell.length_b   1.000
_cell.length_c   1.000
_cell.angle_alpha   90.00
_cell.angle_beta   90.00
_cell.angle_gamma   90.00
#
_symmetry.space_group_name_H-M   'P 1'
#
loop_
_entity.id
_entity.type
_entity.pdbx_description
1 polymer ?
#
loop_
_entity_poly.entity_id
_entity_poly.type
_entity_poly.pdbx_seq_one_letter_code
_entity_poly.pdbx_strand_id
1 'polypeptide(L)'
;MNIRTNYFIVSLLGSLLISCSSPAIKLSYDFDRGSLGEMIEEEPGHFRGSTMHWLKNDSIGDQYYWFYFKADHVKDQTLTFELNDLAGIYRGKQHIVYTDYTQPVYSYDQERWERIRNVRYDSASSTFIFSESFTSEPVWITSPLVKDPWRH
;
A
#
# COMPACT_ATOMS: atom_id res chain seq x y z
N MET A 1 76.44 6.24 17.62
CA MET A 1 75.58 7.10 18.47
C MET A 1 74.59 7.79 17.55
N ASN A 2 73.32 7.83 17.95
CA ASN A 2 72.16 8.53 17.36
C ASN A 2 71.50 7.93 16.11
N ILE A 3 70.18 7.92 15.90
CA ILE A 3 68.93 7.97 16.71
C ILE A 3 67.91 7.34 15.72
N ARG A 4 67.10 6.35 16.13
CA ARG A 4 66.01 5.81 15.29
C ARG A 4 64.71 6.54 15.60
N THR A 5 64.15 7.23 14.62
CA THR A 5 62.83 7.88 14.73
C THR A 5 61.74 6.89 14.35
N ASN A 6 60.97 6.42 15.34
CA ASN A 6 59.78 5.60 15.13
C ASN A 6 58.59 6.51 14.82
N TYR A 7 58.03 6.39 13.62
CA TYR A 7 56.73 6.97 13.28
C TYR A 7 55.64 5.97 13.67
N PHE A 8 54.88 6.28 14.72
CA PHE A 8 53.61 5.60 15.03
C PHE A 8 52.54 6.15 14.07
N ILE A 9 52.11 5.36 13.10
CA ILE A 9 50.93 5.65 12.28
C ILE A 9 49.71 5.16 13.06
N VAL A 10 48.91 6.09 13.59
CA VAL A 10 47.57 5.79 14.10
C VAL A 10 46.62 5.79 12.90
N SER A 11 46.27 4.60 12.40
CA SER A 11 45.21 4.46 11.39
C SER A 11 43.85 4.65 12.06
N LEU A 12 43.25 5.81 11.85
CA LEU A 12 41.86 6.09 12.19
C LEU A 12 40.97 5.42 11.11
N LEU A 13 40.53 4.19 11.36
CA LEU A 13 39.51 3.52 10.53
C LEU A 13 38.15 4.15 10.85
N GLY A 14 37.82 5.25 10.15
CA GLY A 14 36.47 5.78 10.10
C GLY A 14 35.57 4.80 9.36
N SER A 15 34.70 4.09 10.08
CA SER A 15 33.67 3.25 9.48
C SER A 15 32.63 4.18 8.84
N LEU A 16 32.66 4.25 7.51
CA LEU A 16 31.66 4.96 6.72
C LEU A 16 30.35 4.17 6.80
N LEU A 17 29.44 4.59 7.67
CA LEU A 17 28.06 4.09 7.65
C LEU A 17 27.42 4.61 6.37
N ILE A 18 27.46 3.80 5.32
CA ILE A 18 26.67 4.03 4.11
C ILE A 18 25.22 3.79 4.54
N SER A 19 24.47 4.86 4.82
CA SER A 19 23.02 4.78 4.91
C SER A 19 22.51 4.34 3.55
N CYS A 20 22.19 3.05 3.43
CA CYS A 20 21.43 2.52 2.32
C CYS A 20 20.01 3.07 2.48
N SER A 21 19.73 4.21 1.86
CA SER A 21 18.35 4.70 1.76
C SER A 21 17.61 3.73 0.85
N SER A 22 16.65 2.99 1.40
CA SER A 22 15.71 2.27 0.57
C SER A 22 15.02 3.26 -0.38
N PRO A 23 14.77 2.88 -1.65
CA PRO A 23 13.98 3.71 -2.54
C PRO A 23 12.59 3.94 -1.93
N ALA A 24 12.03 5.13 -2.17
CA ALA A 24 10.69 5.46 -1.70
C ALA A 24 9.66 4.50 -2.33
N ILE A 25 8.69 4.06 -1.54
CA ILE A 25 7.60 3.21 -2.01
C ILE A 25 6.83 3.96 -3.10
N LYS A 26 6.52 3.26 -4.19
CA LYS A 26 5.78 3.84 -5.31
C LYS A 26 4.47 3.10 -5.51
N LEU A 27 3.37 3.83 -5.39
CA LEU A 27 2.04 3.35 -5.74
C LEU A 27 1.70 3.78 -7.17
N SER A 28 1.20 2.86 -8.00
CA SER A 28 0.79 3.13 -9.37
C SER A 28 -0.49 2.40 -9.72
N TYR A 29 -1.33 3.00 -10.56
CA TYR A 29 -2.62 2.46 -10.97
C TYR A 29 -2.97 2.86 -12.41
N ASP A 30 -1.99 3.35 -13.19
CA ASP A 30 -2.12 3.65 -14.61
C ASP A 30 -1.85 2.39 -15.44
N PHE A 31 -2.81 1.47 -15.40
CA PHE A 31 -2.83 0.22 -16.16
C PHE A 31 -4.27 -0.29 -16.33
N ASP A 32 -4.48 -1.36 -17.10
CA ASP A 32 -5.83 -1.90 -17.33
C ASP A 32 -6.53 -2.25 -16.00
N ARG A 33 -7.72 -1.67 -15.81
CA ARG A 33 -8.49 -1.78 -14.57
C ARG A 33 -7.72 -1.31 -13.33
N GLY A 34 -6.72 -0.47 -13.42
CA GLY A 34 -6.11 0.15 -12.25
C GLY A 34 -7.03 1.22 -11.66
N SER A 35 -7.11 1.28 -10.32
CA SER A 35 -7.78 2.37 -9.61
C SER A 35 -7.27 2.50 -8.19
N LEU A 36 -6.94 3.73 -7.81
CA LEU A 36 -6.73 4.14 -6.45
C LEU A 36 -7.08 5.63 -6.39
N GLY A 37 -7.59 6.09 -5.25
CA GLY A 37 -7.65 7.53 -5.02
C GLY A 37 -6.25 8.08 -4.73
N GLU A 38 -6.20 9.36 -4.40
CA GLU A 38 -4.96 9.95 -3.89
C GLU A 38 -4.60 9.27 -2.56
N MET A 39 -3.32 8.91 -2.42
CA MET A 39 -2.77 8.33 -1.19
C MET A 39 -1.57 9.17 -0.76
N ILE A 40 -1.53 9.53 0.52
CA ILE A 40 -0.47 10.27 1.17
C ILE A 40 0.25 9.33 2.12
N GLU A 41 1.58 9.27 2.07
CA GLU A 41 2.39 8.60 3.08
C GLU A 41 2.52 9.51 4.31
N GLU A 42 1.82 9.20 5.40
CA GLU A 42 1.85 9.99 6.64
C GLU A 42 3.09 9.64 7.48
N GLU A 43 3.49 8.37 7.46
CA GLU A 43 4.69 7.81 8.10
C GLU A 43 5.29 6.75 7.17
N PRO A 44 6.59 6.40 7.30
CA PRO A 44 7.20 5.38 6.43
C PRO A 44 6.38 4.09 6.37
N GLY A 45 5.87 3.77 5.18
CA GLY A 45 5.02 2.59 4.92
C GLY A 45 3.56 2.71 5.35
N HIS A 46 3.12 3.86 5.86
CA HIS A 46 1.73 4.12 6.23
C HIS A 46 1.09 5.11 5.26
N PHE A 47 0.20 4.59 4.41
CA PHE A 47 -0.51 5.35 3.40
C PHE A 47 -1.95 5.60 3.84
N ARG A 48 -2.38 6.84 3.74
CA ARG A 48 -3.74 7.26 4.01
C ARG A 48 -4.34 7.98 2.81
N GLY A 49 -5.59 7.68 2.49
CA GLY A 49 -6.27 8.30 1.37
C GLY A 49 -7.59 7.61 1.07
N SER A 50 -8.13 7.82 -0.12
CA SER A 50 -9.45 7.32 -0.48
C SER A 50 -9.39 6.31 -1.64
N THR A 51 -10.50 5.60 -1.87
CA THR A 51 -10.69 4.89 -3.15
C THR A 51 -11.16 5.87 -4.22
N MET A 52 -10.89 5.58 -5.49
CA MET A 52 -11.44 6.42 -6.56
C MET A 52 -12.98 6.40 -6.56
N HIS A 53 -13.57 7.58 -6.63
CA HIS A 53 -15.02 7.74 -6.70
C HIS A 53 -15.47 7.66 -8.15
N TRP A 54 -16.45 6.82 -8.44
CA TRP A 54 -17.20 6.90 -9.69
C TRP A 54 -18.57 7.49 -9.38
N LEU A 55 -18.76 8.78 -9.65
CA LEU A 55 -20.09 9.33 -9.82
C LEU A 55 -20.70 8.64 -11.05
N LYS A 56 -21.76 7.85 -10.84
CA LYS A 56 -22.49 7.33 -12.00
C LYS A 56 -23.09 8.50 -12.78
N ASN A 57 -23.14 8.34 -14.10
CA ASN A 57 -23.72 9.30 -15.05
C ASN A 57 -25.23 9.56 -14.81
N ASP A 58 -25.86 8.83 -13.88
CA ASP A 58 -27.25 9.03 -13.46
C ASP A 58 -27.40 9.99 -12.28
N SER A 59 -26.30 10.51 -11.71
CA SER A 59 -26.27 11.45 -10.57
C SER A 59 -26.99 10.97 -9.31
N ILE A 60 -27.26 9.66 -9.18
CA ILE A 60 -28.09 9.09 -8.10
C ILE A 60 -27.27 8.21 -7.12
N GLY A 61 -25.99 7.96 -7.38
CA GLY A 61 -25.15 7.25 -6.41
C GLY A 61 -23.66 7.51 -6.52
N ASP A 62 -23.05 7.76 -5.36
CA ASP A 62 -21.61 7.77 -5.16
C ASP A 62 -21.16 6.36 -4.87
N GLN A 63 -20.40 5.81 -5.81
CA GLN A 63 -20.05 4.41 -5.85
C GLN A 63 -18.57 4.21 -5.51
N TYR A 64 -18.30 3.84 -4.26
CA TYR A 64 -17.00 3.42 -3.76
C TYR A 64 -16.95 1.92 -3.87
N TYR A 65 -16.20 1.30 -4.79
CA TYR A 65 -16.30 -0.16 -4.87
C TYR A 65 -15.00 -0.90 -5.02
N TRP A 66 -13.94 -0.22 -5.42
CA TRP A 66 -12.76 -0.97 -5.77
C TRP A 66 -11.49 -0.13 -5.75
N PHE A 67 -10.42 -0.80 -5.39
CA PHE A 67 -9.07 -0.37 -5.67
C PHE A 67 -8.36 -1.52 -6.36
N TYR A 68 -7.46 -1.19 -7.27
CA TYR A 68 -6.50 -2.10 -7.85
C TYR A 68 -5.25 -1.30 -8.20
N PHE A 69 -4.16 -1.54 -7.50
CA PHE A 69 -2.92 -0.80 -7.68
C PHE A 69 -1.71 -1.72 -7.57
N LYS A 70 -0.58 -1.24 -8.08
CA LYS A 70 0.72 -1.87 -7.97
C LYS A 70 1.60 -1.05 -7.04
N ALA A 71 2.27 -1.72 -6.11
CA ALA A 71 3.29 -1.13 -5.26
C ALA A 71 4.69 -1.67 -5.63
N ASP A 72 5.63 -0.76 -5.87
CA ASP A 72 7.06 -1.04 -6.06
C ASP A 72 7.85 -0.60 -4.82
N HIS A 73 9.05 -1.15 -4.65
CA HIS A 73 9.95 -0.84 -3.53
C HIS A 73 9.33 -1.19 -2.18
N VAL A 74 8.74 -2.38 -2.09
CA VAL A 74 7.98 -2.86 -0.92
C VAL A 74 8.54 -4.14 -0.34
N LYS A 75 9.52 -4.77 -1.00
CA LYS A 75 10.10 -6.01 -0.50
C LYS A 75 10.68 -5.82 0.90
N ASP A 76 10.40 -6.79 1.76
CA ASP A 76 10.81 -6.85 3.17
C ASP A 76 10.28 -5.69 4.03
N GLN A 77 9.19 -5.04 3.57
CA GLN A 77 8.52 -3.95 4.28
C GLN A 77 7.09 -4.34 4.69
N THR A 78 6.66 -3.82 5.83
CA THR A 78 5.26 -3.91 6.26
C THR A 78 4.57 -2.61 5.91
N LEU A 79 3.54 -2.67 5.08
CA LEU A 79 2.77 -1.50 4.70
C LEU A 79 1.42 -1.51 5.38
N THR A 80 0.94 -0.32 5.75
CA THR A 80 -0.41 -0.09 6.24
C THR A 80 -1.11 0.87 5.28
N PHE A 81 -2.34 0.51 4.89
CA PHE A 81 -3.19 1.34 4.06
C PHE A 81 -4.45 1.68 4.83
N GLU A 82 -4.72 2.98 5.00
CA GLU A 82 -5.94 3.53 5.57
C GLU A 82 -6.77 4.16 4.45
N LEU A 83 -7.92 3.56 4.16
CA LEU A 83 -8.91 4.07 3.21
C LEU A 83 -10.02 4.81 3.96
N ASN A 84 -10.11 6.12 3.78
CA ASN A 84 -11.11 6.98 4.42
C ASN A 84 -12.31 7.28 3.51
N ASP A 85 -13.28 8.01 4.06
CA ASP A 85 -14.46 8.53 3.36
C ASP A 85 -15.34 7.44 2.71
N LEU A 86 -15.37 6.23 3.28
CA LEU A 86 -16.09 5.08 2.69
C LEU A 86 -17.60 5.11 2.92
N ALA A 87 -18.16 6.27 3.26
CA ALA A 87 -19.59 6.47 3.43
C ALA A 87 -20.24 6.79 2.07
N GLY A 88 -20.53 5.75 1.29
CA GLY A 88 -21.28 5.88 0.04
C GLY A 88 -22.79 5.90 0.21
N ILE A 89 -23.50 6.51 -0.74
CA ILE A 89 -24.95 6.39 -0.89
C ILE A 89 -25.25 5.59 -2.15
N TYR A 90 -25.89 4.43 -1.99
CA TYR A 90 -26.37 3.61 -3.09
C TYR A 90 -27.90 3.52 -3.06
N ARG A 91 -28.56 3.97 -4.15
CA ARG A 91 -30.03 3.97 -4.28
C ARG A 91 -30.73 4.67 -3.10
N GLY A 92 -30.16 5.78 -2.64
CA GLY A 92 -30.71 6.58 -1.53
C GLY A 92 -30.51 5.99 -0.14
N LYS A 93 -29.69 4.95 0.03
CA LYS A 93 -29.33 4.37 1.34
C LYS A 93 -27.82 4.35 1.51
N GLN A 94 -27.36 4.48 2.75
CA GLN A 94 -25.96 4.28 3.09
C GLN A 94 -25.53 2.88 2.64
N HIS A 95 -24.38 2.82 1.96
CA HIS A 95 -23.83 1.58 1.44
C HIS A 95 -22.42 1.39 1.99
N ILE A 96 -22.27 0.32 2.77
CA ILE A 96 -20.99 -0.06 3.38
C ILE A 96 -20.34 -1.10 2.48
N VAL A 97 -19.20 -0.74 1.92
CA VAL A 97 -18.47 -1.53 0.90
C VAL A 97 -17.41 -2.40 1.56
N TYR A 98 -16.81 -1.85 2.61
CA TYR A 98 -15.74 -2.46 3.38
C TYR A 98 -16.22 -2.71 4.80
N THR A 99 -15.92 -3.89 5.31
CA THR A 99 -16.23 -4.32 6.68
C THR A 99 -15.02 -5.09 7.21
N ASP A 100 -15.03 -5.49 8.48
CA ASP A 100 -13.99 -6.36 9.05
C ASP A 100 -13.86 -7.72 8.32
N TYR A 101 -14.90 -8.13 7.57
CA TYR A 101 -14.86 -9.34 6.76
C TYR A 101 -14.28 -9.14 5.35
N THR A 102 -14.11 -7.89 4.92
CA THR A 102 -13.58 -7.59 3.59
C THR A 102 -12.08 -7.85 3.62
N GLN A 103 -11.62 -8.88 2.92
CA GLN A 103 -10.19 -9.24 2.87
C GLN A 103 -9.62 -8.85 1.51
N PRO A 104 -8.82 -7.77 1.41
CA PRO A 104 -8.07 -7.46 0.21
C PRO A 104 -7.19 -8.64 -0.18
N VAL A 105 -6.82 -8.69 -1.44
CA VAL A 105 -5.89 -9.69 -1.95
C VAL A 105 -4.69 -9.04 -2.58
N TYR A 106 -3.56 -9.73 -2.52
CA TYR A 106 -2.34 -9.31 -3.19
C TYR A 106 -1.74 -10.43 -4.04
N SER A 107 -0.91 -10.07 -5.02
CA SER A 107 -0.19 -11.00 -5.88
C SER A 107 1.14 -10.41 -6.35
N TYR A 108 2.13 -11.26 -6.56
CA TYR A 108 3.43 -10.89 -7.14
C TYR A 108 3.53 -11.20 -8.63
N ASP A 109 2.61 -11.98 -9.19
CA ASP A 109 2.63 -12.44 -10.58
C ASP A 109 1.32 -12.15 -11.33
N GLN A 110 0.33 -11.57 -10.65
CA GLN A 110 -1.05 -11.40 -11.10
C GLN A 110 -1.78 -12.70 -11.45
N GLU A 111 -1.22 -13.88 -11.13
CA GLU A 111 -1.80 -15.21 -11.35
C GLU A 111 -2.19 -15.90 -10.05
N ARG A 112 -1.44 -15.66 -8.97
CA ARG A 112 -1.64 -16.27 -7.65
C ARG A 112 -1.88 -15.20 -6.62
N TRP A 113 -3.02 -15.27 -5.95
CA TRP A 113 -3.46 -14.22 -5.05
C TRP A 113 -3.67 -14.75 -3.64
N GLU A 114 -3.17 -13.98 -2.69
CA GLU A 114 -3.21 -14.26 -1.27
C GLU A 114 -4.07 -13.23 -0.56
N ARG A 115 -4.72 -13.62 0.54
CA ARG A 115 -5.58 -12.72 1.30
C ARG A 115 -4.78 -11.97 2.35
N ILE A 116 -4.92 -10.65 2.38
CA ILE A 116 -4.50 -9.82 3.51
C ILE A 116 -5.45 -10.08 4.67
N ARG A 117 -4.90 -10.53 5.80
CA ARG A 117 -5.69 -10.93 6.98
C ARG A 117 -5.73 -9.88 8.07
N ASN A 118 -4.72 -9.02 8.15
CA ASN A 118 -4.69 -7.94 9.13
C ASN A 118 -5.53 -6.79 8.61
N VAL A 119 -6.83 -6.83 8.92
CA VAL A 119 -7.84 -5.91 8.43
C VAL A 119 -8.71 -5.42 9.59
N ARG A 120 -9.10 -4.15 9.54
CA ARG A 120 -10.06 -3.53 10.47
C ARG A 120 -10.90 -2.49 9.76
N TYR A 121 -12.18 -2.44 10.07
CA TYR A 121 -13.09 -1.38 9.71
C TYR A 121 -13.54 -0.62 10.95
N ASP A 122 -13.37 0.70 10.94
CA ASP A 122 -13.90 1.59 11.96
C ASP A 122 -15.21 2.20 11.45
N SER A 123 -16.33 1.74 12.00
CA SER A 123 -17.66 2.24 11.62
C SER A 123 -17.92 3.68 12.06
N ALA A 124 -17.21 4.19 13.07
CA ALA A 124 -17.42 5.55 13.56
C ALA A 124 -16.82 6.58 12.60
N SER A 125 -15.65 6.25 12.01
CA SER A 125 -14.95 7.09 11.04
C SER A 125 -15.21 6.68 9.58
N SER A 126 -15.90 5.56 9.34
CA SER A 126 -16.05 4.95 8.01
C SER A 126 -14.71 4.69 7.33
N THR A 127 -13.76 4.16 8.09
CA THR A 127 -12.37 3.96 7.68
C THR A 127 -12.05 2.48 7.61
N PHE A 128 -11.42 2.06 6.52
CA PHE A 128 -10.97 0.68 6.32
C PHE A 128 -9.45 0.63 6.32
N ILE A 129 -8.88 -0.19 7.19
CA ILE A 129 -7.44 -0.31 7.37
C ILE A 129 -7.03 -1.74 7.09
N PHE A 130 -5.96 -1.91 6.33
CA PHE A 130 -5.33 -3.20 6.13
C PHE A 130 -3.81 -3.08 6.09
N SER A 131 -3.11 -4.14 6.47
CA SER A 131 -1.65 -4.17 6.44
C SER A 131 -1.11 -5.56 6.11
N GLU A 132 0.06 -5.58 5.47
CA GLU A 132 0.73 -6.81 5.05
C GLU A 132 2.25 -6.61 5.00
N SER A 133 2.99 -7.69 5.27
CA SER A 133 4.44 -7.74 5.11
C SER A 133 4.79 -8.38 3.77
N PHE A 134 5.29 -7.60 2.81
CA PHE A 134 5.59 -8.10 1.48
C PHE A 134 6.98 -8.73 1.40
N THR A 135 7.08 -9.90 0.77
CA THR A 135 8.34 -10.67 0.66
C THR A 135 8.96 -10.60 -0.73
N SER A 136 8.23 -10.02 -1.69
CA SER A 136 8.66 -9.83 -3.06
C SER A 136 8.09 -8.53 -3.61
N GLU A 137 8.57 -8.12 -4.77
CA GLU A 137 8.09 -6.94 -5.48
C GLU A 137 8.24 -7.12 -7.01
N PRO A 138 7.45 -6.39 -7.81
CA PRO A 138 6.30 -5.56 -7.41
C PRO A 138 5.16 -6.40 -6.83
N VAL A 139 4.23 -5.75 -6.13
CA VAL A 139 3.00 -6.39 -5.65
C VAL A 139 1.77 -5.67 -6.20
N TRP A 140 0.79 -6.44 -6.62
CA TRP A 140 -0.52 -5.99 -7.04
C TRP A 140 -1.49 -6.21 -5.90
N ILE A 141 -2.28 -5.19 -5.54
CA ILE A 141 -3.20 -5.22 -4.40
C ILE A 141 -4.58 -4.78 -4.88
N THR A 142 -5.62 -5.56 -4.57
CA THR A 142 -6.99 -5.24 -4.98
C THR A 142 -8.04 -5.61 -3.94
N SER A 143 -9.19 -4.95 -4.00
CA SER A 143 -10.35 -5.31 -3.19
C SER A 143 -10.91 -6.68 -3.64
N PRO A 144 -11.53 -7.47 -2.75
CA PRO A 144 -12.06 -8.78 -3.12
C PRO A 144 -13.28 -8.70 -4.05
N LEU A 145 -13.78 -7.49 -4.33
CA LEU A 145 -14.99 -7.22 -5.11
C LEU A 145 -14.73 -7.13 -6.62
N VAL A 146 -13.48 -7.26 -7.08
CA VAL A 146 -13.22 -7.53 -8.49
C VAL A 146 -13.82 -8.90 -8.79
N LYS A 147 -14.99 -8.88 -9.43
CA LYS A 147 -15.74 -10.05 -9.89
C LYS A 147 -14.82 -10.87 -10.80
N ASP A 148 -14.08 -11.80 -10.20
CA ASP A 148 -13.04 -12.64 -10.81
C ASP A 148 -12.15 -11.93 -11.85
N PRO A 149 -10.96 -11.42 -11.49
CA PRO A 149 -9.91 -11.24 -12.49
C PRO A 149 -9.46 -12.58 -13.14
N TRP A 150 -9.97 -13.72 -12.64
CA TRP A 150 -9.58 -15.12 -12.90
C TRP A 150 -10.24 -15.84 -14.06
N ARG A 151 -11.28 -15.26 -14.66
CA ARG A 151 -11.99 -15.90 -15.77
C ARG A 151 -11.70 -15.15 -17.06
N HIS A 152 -10.68 -15.64 -17.77
CA HIS A 152 -10.59 -15.51 -19.22
C HIS A 152 -11.59 -16.47 -19.90
#